data_AF-A0A2V9XN89-F1
#
_entry.id   AF-A0A2V9XN89-F1
#
_cell.length_a   1.000
_cell.length_b   1.000
_cell.length_c   1.000
_cell.angle_alpha   90.00
_cell.angle_beta   90.00
_cell.angle_gamma   90.00
#
_symmetry.space_group_name_H-M   'P 1'
#
loop_
_entity.id
_entity.type
_entity.pdbx_description
1 polymer ?
#
loop_
_entity_poly.entity_id
_entity_poly.type
_entity_poly.pdbx_seq_one_letter_code
_entity_poly.pdbx_strand_id
1 'polypeptide(L)'
;KSFDEFLERRFPESRRKAYYLMSIHEHLPPQVRRELKEVGWTKGVELAKLARRDGQGFDCATWLHKARAMPKDQFKQEVQKELTGQETEPWEIIYFKLYKSQIPVIEQAIETAALMLGTDKSRGYCLEMICADFLAGANLENGNSDVLLQSVLRFFKFLPGEERKAFLHHVAEKAS
;
A
#
# COMPACT_ATOMS: atom_id res chain seq x y z
N LYS A 1 -6.58 -32.07 19.22
CA LYS A 1 -6.85 -31.41 17.93
C LYS A 1 -6.51 -29.93 18.09
N SER A 2 -5.54 -29.41 17.34
CA SER A 2 -5.09 -28.03 17.47
C SER A 2 -6.05 -27.07 16.75
N PHE A 3 -5.97 -25.78 17.11
CA PHE A 3 -6.72 -24.74 16.41
C PHE A 3 -6.33 -24.66 14.92
N ASP A 4 -5.05 -24.91 14.61
CA ASP A 4 -4.54 -24.93 13.24
C ASP A 4 -5.12 -26.08 12.39
N GLU A 5 -5.27 -27.28 12.96
CA GLU A 5 -5.94 -28.41 12.27
C GLU A 5 -7.41 -28.10 11.96
N PHE A 6 -8.09 -27.38 12.86
CA PHE A 6 -9.46 -26.94 12.63
C PHE A 6 -9.55 -25.94 11.48
N LEU A 7 -8.61 -24.98 11.43
CA LEU A 7 -8.55 -23.98 10.37
C LEU A 7 -8.20 -24.59 9.01
N GLU A 8 -7.24 -25.51 8.94
CA GLU A 8 -6.89 -26.21 7.70
C GLU A 8 -8.07 -27.02 7.15
N ARG A 9 -8.84 -27.69 8.02
CA ARG A 9 -10.01 -28.46 7.59
C ARG A 9 -11.16 -27.57 7.10
N ARG A 10 -11.39 -26.43 7.75
CA ARG A 10 -12.56 -25.58 7.49
C ARG A 10 -12.31 -24.48 6.44
N PHE A 11 -11.07 -24.03 6.31
CA PHE A 11 -10.62 -23.00 5.39
C PHE A 11 -9.34 -23.42 4.63
N PRO A 12 -9.38 -24.55 3.88
CA PRO A 12 -8.19 -25.13 3.25
C PRO A 12 -7.51 -24.19 2.25
N GLU A 13 -8.29 -23.29 1.64
CA GLU A 13 -7.78 -22.37 0.62
C GLU A 13 -7.19 -21.07 1.18
N SER A 14 -7.50 -20.68 2.44
CA SER A 14 -6.98 -19.43 2.99
C SER A 14 -7.14 -19.31 4.50
N ARG A 15 -6.08 -19.65 5.25
CA ARG A 15 -5.94 -19.36 6.68
C ARG A 15 -6.19 -17.89 7.02
N ARG A 16 -5.74 -16.97 6.14
CA ARG A 16 -5.93 -15.53 6.29
C ARG A 16 -7.41 -15.13 6.37
N LYS A 17 -8.28 -15.75 5.58
CA LYS A 17 -9.73 -15.48 5.64
C LYS A 17 -10.33 -15.90 6.99
N ALA A 18 -9.85 -16.99 7.59
CA ALA A 18 -10.32 -17.43 8.89
C ALA A 18 -10.01 -16.41 9.98
N TYR A 19 -8.78 -15.89 10.03
CA TYR A 19 -8.40 -14.83 10.97
C TYR A 19 -9.24 -13.55 10.80
N TYR A 20 -9.58 -13.18 9.57
CA TYR A 20 -10.48 -12.06 9.32
C TYR A 20 -11.89 -12.30 9.84
N LEU A 21 -12.44 -13.49 9.62
CA LEU A 21 -13.77 -13.85 10.15
C LEU A 21 -13.79 -13.88 11.67
N MET A 22 -12.71 -14.34 12.31
CA MET A 22 -12.59 -14.32 13.77
C MET A 22 -12.53 -12.89 14.30
N SER A 23 -11.67 -12.04 13.72
CA SER A 23 -11.54 -10.65 14.15
C SER A 23 -12.87 -9.90 14.03
N ILE A 24 -13.58 -10.11 12.93
CA ILE A 24 -14.95 -9.61 12.72
C ILE A 24 -15.91 -10.16 13.80
N HIS A 25 -15.87 -11.46 14.07
CA HIS A 25 -16.77 -12.10 15.03
C HIS A 25 -16.55 -11.58 16.45
N GLU A 26 -15.30 -11.39 16.84
CA GLU A 26 -14.88 -11.02 18.18
C GLU A 26 -15.15 -9.55 18.50
N HIS A 27 -14.88 -8.65 17.54
CA HIS A 27 -14.89 -7.21 17.82
C HIS A 27 -16.17 -6.50 17.36
N LEU A 28 -16.87 -7.02 16.34
CA LEU A 28 -18.10 -6.37 15.87
C LEU A 28 -19.34 -6.85 16.62
N PRO A 29 -20.21 -5.93 17.08
CA PRO A 29 -21.46 -6.29 17.73
C PRO A 29 -22.36 -7.17 16.83
N PRO A 30 -23.19 -8.04 17.42
CA PRO A 30 -24.06 -8.97 16.67
C PRO A 30 -24.95 -8.32 15.62
N GLN A 31 -25.42 -7.10 15.85
CA GLN A 31 -26.28 -6.33 14.94
C GLN A 31 -25.54 -6.00 13.64
N VAL A 32 -24.32 -5.47 13.76
CA VAL A 32 -23.38 -5.13 12.66
C VAL A 32 -23.07 -6.35 11.82
N ARG A 33 -22.84 -7.50 12.46
CA ARG A 33 -22.50 -8.74 11.76
C ARG A 33 -23.60 -9.21 10.82
N ARG A 34 -24.87 -8.87 11.09
CA ARG A 34 -26.00 -9.16 10.18
C ARG A 34 -25.96 -8.26 8.95
N GLU A 35 -25.56 -7.01 9.13
CA GLU A 35 -25.46 -5.97 8.09
C GLU A 35 -24.19 -6.12 7.22
N LEU A 36 -23.18 -6.88 7.66
CA LEU A 36 -21.96 -7.17 6.90
C LEU A 36 -22.21 -7.78 5.51
N LYS A 37 -23.36 -8.44 5.30
CA LYS A 37 -23.75 -8.97 3.99
C LYS A 37 -23.93 -7.86 2.95
N GLU A 38 -24.33 -6.66 3.38
CA GLU A 38 -24.62 -5.52 2.50
C GLU A 38 -23.36 -4.70 2.19
N VAL A 39 -22.44 -4.58 3.15
CA VAL A 39 -21.20 -3.80 2.99
C VAL A 39 -20.00 -4.62 2.48
N GLY A 40 -20.08 -5.95 2.62
CA GLY A 40 -19.04 -6.89 2.18
C GLY A 40 -17.88 -7.04 3.17
N TRP A 41 -17.20 -8.19 3.09
CA TRP A 41 -16.17 -8.60 4.05
C TRP A 41 -14.95 -7.65 4.08
N THR A 42 -14.59 -7.03 2.96
CA THR A 42 -13.43 -6.12 2.95
C THR A 42 -13.64 -4.89 3.81
N LYS A 43 -14.83 -4.27 3.74
CA LYS A 43 -15.19 -3.15 4.63
C LYS A 43 -15.43 -3.65 6.06
N GLY A 44 -15.96 -4.86 6.22
CA GLY A 44 -16.11 -5.51 7.52
C GLY A 44 -14.81 -5.68 8.31
N VAL A 45 -13.71 -6.02 7.62
CA VAL A 45 -12.39 -6.10 8.26
C VAL A 45 -11.92 -4.73 8.75
N GLU A 46 -12.13 -3.66 7.97
CA GLU A 46 -11.77 -2.31 8.38
C GLU A 46 -12.62 -1.83 9.58
N LEU A 47 -13.93 -2.13 9.60
CA LEU A 47 -14.79 -1.88 10.76
C LEU A 47 -14.29 -2.60 12.02
N ALA A 48 -13.84 -3.85 11.89
CA ALA A 48 -13.32 -4.61 13.02
C ALA A 48 -12.04 -3.98 13.60
N LYS A 49 -11.21 -3.29 12.80
CA LYS A 49 -10.03 -2.56 13.30
C LYS A 49 -10.44 -1.39 14.20
N LEU A 50 -11.45 -0.63 13.79
CA LEU A 50 -11.99 0.48 14.60
C LEU A 50 -12.63 -0.02 15.88
N ALA A 51 -13.49 -1.04 15.77
CA ALA A 51 -14.13 -1.64 16.93
C ALA A 51 -13.12 -2.21 17.93
N ARG A 52 -12.01 -2.77 17.44
CA ARG A 52 -10.90 -3.22 18.28
C ARG A 52 -10.18 -2.07 19.00
N ARG A 53 -10.00 -0.91 18.35
CA ARG A 53 -9.39 0.27 18.96
C ARG A 53 -10.32 0.91 19.99
N ASP A 54 -11.58 1.12 19.62
CA ASP A 54 -12.54 1.93 20.40
C ASP A 54 -13.29 1.12 21.45
N GLY A 55 -13.31 -0.20 21.32
CA GLY A 55 -13.99 -1.12 22.24
C GLY A 55 -15.46 -0.74 22.42
N GLN A 56 -15.86 -0.44 23.66
CA GLN A 56 -17.24 -0.05 23.98
C GLN A 56 -17.65 1.32 23.43
N GLY A 57 -16.68 2.19 23.10
CA GLY A 57 -16.92 3.52 22.53
C GLY A 57 -17.07 3.52 21.01
N PHE A 58 -17.05 2.35 20.36
CA PHE A 58 -17.14 2.25 18.91
C PHE A 58 -18.50 2.74 18.39
N ASP A 59 -18.52 3.90 17.73
CA ASP A 59 -19.72 4.43 17.08
C ASP A 59 -20.03 3.67 15.79
N CYS A 60 -20.69 2.52 15.97
CA CYS A 60 -20.98 1.63 14.88
C CYS A 60 -21.94 2.24 13.84
N ALA A 61 -22.91 3.05 14.26
CA ALA A 61 -23.95 3.55 13.36
C ALA A 61 -23.33 4.47 12.29
N THR A 62 -22.46 5.39 12.74
CA THR A 62 -21.74 6.30 11.84
C THR A 62 -20.84 5.54 10.88
N TRP A 63 -20.05 4.58 11.39
CA TRP A 63 -19.12 3.83 10.55
C TRP A 63 -19.80 2.88 9.58
N LEU A 64 -20.94 2.27 9.94
CA LEU A 64 -21.76 1.49 9.01
C LEU A 64 -22.35 2.34 7.89
N HIS A 65 -22.84 3.55 8.21
CA HIS A 65 -23.35 4.47 7.20
C HIS A 65 -22.24 4.87 6.21
N LYS A 66 -21.07 5.25 6.70
CA LYS A 66 -19.88 5.52 5.86
C LYS A 66 -19.52 4.29 5.01
N ALA A 67 -19.54 3.09 5.58
CA ALA A 67 -19.25 1.85 4.86
C ALA A 67 -20.25 1.57 3.73
N ARG A 68 -21.53 1.94 3.87
CA ARG A 68 -22.53 1.81 2.80
C ARG A 68 -22.34 2.86 1.69
N ALA A 69 -22.07 4.10 2.08
CA ALA A 69 -22.02 5.23 1.15
C ALA A 69 -20.71 5.32 0.34
N MET A 70 -19.57 4.94 0.92
CA MET A 70 -18.26 5.13 0.31
C MET A 70 -17.81 3.92 -0.53
N PRO A 71 -17.07 4.11 -1.63
CA PRO A 71 -16.28 3.05 -2.26
C PRO A 71 -15.29 2.41 -1.28
N LYS A 72 -14.85 1.18 -1.57
CA LYS A 72 -13.97 0.40 -0.71
C LYS A 72 -12.68 1.15 -0.34
N ASP A 73 -12.03 1.78 -1.30
CA ASP A 73 -10.71 2.40 -1.07
C ASP A 73 -10.82 3.71 -0.28
N GLN A 74 -11.85 4.52 -0.55
CA GLN A 74 -12.17 5.71 0.25
C GLN A 74 -12.51 5.33 1.69
N PHE A 75 -13.32 4.27 1.88
CA PHE A 75 -13.64 3.80 3.21
C PHE A 75 -12.38 3.33 3.97
N LYS A 76 -11.49 2.59 3.30
CA LYS A 76 -10.22 2.15 3.88
C LYS A 76 -9.34 3.33 4.30
N GLN A 77 -9.26 4.38 3.49
CA GLN A 77 -8.52 5.60 3.81
C GLN A 77 -9.11 6.33 5.00
N GLU A 78 -10.43 6.50 5.05
CA GLU A 78 -11.12 7.16 6.16
C GLU A 78 -10.90 6.41 7.48
N VAL A 79 -10.97 5.07 7.46
CA VAL A 79 -10.63 4.22 8.61
C VAL A 79 -9.17 4.38 9.01
N GLN A 80 -8.25 4.42 8.04
CA GLN A 80 -6.83 4.57 8.34
C GLN A 80 -6.52 5.95 8.94
N LYS A 81 -7.08 7.02 8.37
CA LYS A 81 -7.00 8.39 8.89
C LYS A 81 -7.53 8.47 10.32
N GLU A 82 -8.66 7.84 10.58
CA GLU A 82 -9.22 7.76 11.92
C GLU A 82 -8.26 7.05 12.89
N LEU A 83 -7.69 5.91 12.48
CA LEU A 83 -6.79 5.12 13.33
C LEU A 83 -5.43 5.79 13.60
N THR A 84 -4.86 6.50 12.62
CA THR A 84 -3.50 7.05 12.69
C THR A 84 -3.43 8.57 12.86
N GLY A 85 -4.54 9.27 12.64
CA GLY A 85 -4.59 10.74 12.60
C GLY A 85 -3.91 11.35 11.37
N GLN A 86 -3.45 10.55 10.41
CA GLN A 86 -2.70 11.01 9.23
C GLN A 86 -3.46 10.68 7.95
N GLU A 87 -3.54 11.65 7.03
CA GLU A 87 -3.92 11.37 5.65
C GLU A 87 -2.77 10.65 4.95
N THR A 88 -2.90 9.34 4.78
CA THR A 88 -1.96 8.55 3.98
C THR A 88 -2.33 8.67 2.50
N GLU A 89 -1.33 8.92 1.65
CA GLU A 89 -1.55 8.91 0.21
C GLU A 89 -2.21 7.60 -0.25
N PRO A 90 -3.08 7.63 -1.28
CA PRO A 90 -3.63 6.42 -1.88
C PRO A 90 -2.49 5.54 -2.40
N TRP A 91 -2.33 4.35 -1.81
CA TRP A 91 -1.43 3.32 -2.31
C TRP A 91 -2.22 2.03 -2.60
N GLU A 92 -1.86 1.37 -3.70
CA GLU A 92 -2.40 0.07 -4.09
C GLU A 92 -1.27 -0.97 -4.05
N ILE A 93 -1.53 -2.13 -3.44
CA ILE A 93 -0.60 -3.27 -3.56
C ILE A 93 -0.96 -4.03 -4.82
N ILE A 94 -0.03 -4.04 -5.77
CA ILE A 94 -0.11 -4.90 -6.95
C ILE A 94 0.68 -6.18 -6.67
N TYR A 95 0.04 -7.33 -6.86
CA TYR A 95 0.69 -8.63 -6.72
C TYR A 95 1.11 -9.15 -8.10
N PHE A 96 2.40 -9.33 -8.31
CA PHE A 96 2.94 -9.94 -9.51
C PHE A 96 3.18 -11.44 -9.27
N LYS A 97 2.68 -12.28 -10.18
CA LYS A 97 3.02 -13.71 -10.17
C LYS A 97 4.36 -13.87 -10.85
N LEU A 98 5.26 -14.60 -10.19
CA LEU A 98 6.58 -14.93 -10.69
C LEU A 98 6.67 -16.43 -10.93
N TYR A 99 7.27 -16.81 -12.05
CA TYR A 99 7.70 -18.19 -12.26
C TYR A 99 8.89 -18.49 -11.36
N LYS A 100 9.03 -19.75 -10.92
CA LYS A 100 10.19 -20.16 -10.10
C LYS A 100 11.53 -19.85 -10.77
N SER A 101 11.59 -19.95 -12.09
CA SER A 101 12.77 -19.60 -12.89
C SER A 101 13.13 -18.11 -12.84
N GLN A 102 12.21 -17.22 -12.47
CA GLN A 102 12.44 -15.78 -12.39
C GLN A 102 12.97 -15.34 -11.02
N ILE A 103 12.82 -16.17 -9.98
CA ILE A 103 13.25 -15.84 -8.61
C ILE A 103 14.75 -15.50 -8.56
N PRO A 104 15.66 -16.32 -9.14
CA PRO A 104 17.10 -16.04 -9.07
C PRO A 104 17.47 -14.72 -9.76
N VAL A 105 16.79 -14.37 -10.86
CA VAL A 105 17.03 -13.14 -11.60
C VAL A 105 16.67 -11.91 -10.76
N ILE A 106 15.54 -11.97 -10.05
CA ILE A 106 15.08 -10.87 -9.19
C ILE A 106 15.98 -10.73 -7.95
N GLU A 107 16.38 -11.85 -7.36
CA GLU A 107 17.30 -11.85 -6.22
C GLU A 107 18.65 -11.22 -6.62
N GLN A 108 19.22 -11.65 -7.74
CA GLN A 108 20.46 -11.09 -8.27
C GLN A 108 20.34 -9.58 -8.58
N ALA A 109 19.22 -9.13 -9.15
CA ALA A 109 19.00 -7.71 -9.42
C ALA A 109 18.96 -6.88 -8.12
N ILE A 110 18.26 -7.37 -7.09
CA ILE A 110 18.17 -6.69 -5.79
C ILE A 110 19.53 -6.66 -5.09
N GLU A 111 20.30 -7.75 -5.15
CA GLU A 111 21.66 -7.82 -4.58
C GLU A 111 22.61 -6.86 -5.29
N THR A 112 22.55 -6.80 -6.62
CA THR A 112 23.35 -5.87 -7.43
C THR A 112 23.03 -4.42 -7.06
N ALA A 113 21.74 -4.08 -6.98
CA ALA A 113 21.32 -2.75 -6.56
C ALA A 113 21.77 -2.42 -5.13
N ALA A 114 21.69 -3.38 -4.19
CA ALA A 114 22.18 -3.18 -2.83
C ALA A 114 23.70 -2.88 -2.82
N LEU A 115 24.50 -3.59 -3.61
CA LEU A 115 25.93 -3.31 -3.74
C LEU A 115 26.20 -1.91 -4.30
N MET A 116 25.42 -1.48 -5.30
CA MET A 116 25.55 -0.14 -5.92
C MET A 116 25.12 1.00 -4.98
N LEU A 117 24.13 0.76 -4.12
CA LEU A 117 23.58 1.75 -3.18
C LEU A 117 24.31 1.79 -1.83
N GLY A 118 25.26 0.88 -1.61
CA GLY A 118 25.98 0.71 -0.35
C GLY A 118 25.28 -0.24 0.63
N THR A 119 26.01 -0.68 1.65
CA THR A 119 25.50 -1.67 2.62
C THR A 119 24.38 -1.08 3.50
N ASP A 120 23.44 -1.93 3.91
CA ASP A 120 22.28 -1.61 4.78
C ASP A 120 21.08 -0.91 4.11
N LYS A 121 20.74 -1.30 2.87
CA LYS A 121 19.49 -0.91 2.21
C LYS A 121 18.45 -2.01 2.22
N SER A 122 17.20 -1.65 2.47
CA SER A 122 16.09 -2.59 2.44
C SER A 122 15.86 -3.09 1.01
N ARG A 123 15.39 -4.34 0.87
CA ARG A 123 15.01 -4.90 -0.44
C ARG A 123 13.98 -4.04 -1.17
N GLY A 124 13.07 -3.40 -0.42
CA GLY A 124 12.07 -2.48 -0.96
C GLY A 124 12.71 -1.24 -1.58
N TYR A 125 13.68 -0.64 -0.90
CA TYR A 125 14.41 0.52 -1.43
C TYR A 125 15.25 0.15 -2.67
N CYS A 126 15.89 -1.03 -2.69
CA CYS A 126 16.58 -1.50 -3.88
C CYS A 126 15.64 -1.66 -5.08
N LEU A 127 14.44 -2.21 -4.86
CA LEU A 127 13.42 -2.31 -5.91
C LEU A 127 12.97 -0.93 -6.42
N GLU A 128 12.78 0.03 -5.52
CA GLU A 128 12.44 1.40 -5.88
C GLU A 128 13.50 2.02 -6.79
N MET A 129 14.78 1.85 -6.47
CA MET A 129 15.89 2.35 -7.27
C MET A 129 16.00 1.66 -8.64
N ILE A 130 15.77 0.34 -8.70
CA ILE A 130 15.73 -0.40 -9.98
C ILE A 130 14.59 0.14 -10.86
N CYS A 131 13.41 0.37 -10.29
CA CYS A 131 12.28 0.94 -11.03
C CYS A 131 12.56 2.37 -11.49
N ALA A 132 13.20 3.19 -10.65
CA ALA A 132 13.58 4.55 -11.01
C ALA A 132 14.59 4.57 -12.17
N ASP A 133 15.60 3.71 -12.14
CA ASP A 133 16.59 3.55 -13.21
C ASP A 133 15.94 3.08 -14.52
N PHE A 134 15.06 2.06 -14.45
CA PHE A 134 14.30 1.60 -15.61
C PHE A 134 13.43 2.70 -16.20
N LEU A 135 12.72 3.48 -15.38
CA LEU A 135 11.89 4.60 -15.85
C LEU A 135 12.73 5.72 -16.47
N ALA A 136 13.92 5.98 -15.93
CA ALA A 136 14.86 6.92 -16.52
C ALA A 136 15.37 6.42 -17.88
N GLY A 137 15.71 5.14 -18.01
CA GLY A 137 16.21 4.51 -19.23
C GLY A 137 15.15 4.32 -20.32
N ALA A 138 13.95 3.86 -19.97
CA ALA A 138 12.84 3.62 -20.91
C ALA A 138 12.34 4.91 -21.59
N ASN A 139 12.53 6.07 -20.94
CA ASN A 139 12.25 7.38 -21.54
C ASN A 139 13.31 7.83 -22.54
N LEU A 140 14.54 7.29 -22.48
CA LEU A 140 15.60 7.59 -23.44
C LEU A 140 15.43 6.79 -24.74
N GLU A 141 14.90 5.56 -24.68
CA GLU A 141 14.72 4.69 -25.86
C GLU A 141 13.50 5.05 -26.71
N ASN A 142 12.41 5.53 -26.10
CA ASN A 142 11.16 5.83 -26.82
C ASN A 142 11.09 7.26 -27.37
N GLY A 143 12.09 8.12 -27.11
CA GLY A 143 12.10 9.53 -27.55
C GLY A 143 10.98 10.40 -26.97
N ASN A 144 10.16 9.88 -26.06
CA ASN A 144 9.01 10.59 -25.51
C ASN A 144 9.44 11.37 -24.25
N SER A 145 10.18 12.46 -24.48
CA SER A 145 10.76 13.29 -23.41
C SER A 145 9.72 13.92 -22.49
N ASP A 146 8.46 13.97 -22.90
CA ASP A 146 7.34 14.50 -22.13
C ASP A 146 7.13 13.73 -20.83
N VAL A 147 7.27 12.40 -20.83
CA VAL A 147 7.07 11.59 -19.60
C VAL A 147 8.20 11.84 -18.60
N LEU A 148 9.43 11.98 -19.08
CA LEU A 148 10.58 12.34 -18.25
C LEU A 148 10.42 13.76 -17.69
N LEU A 149 10.02 14.71 -18.53
CA LEU A 149 9.77 16.09 -18.13
C LEU A 149 8.65 16.16 -17.07
N GLN A 150 7.54 15.46 -17.28
CA GLN A 150 6.44 15.39 -16.30
C GLN A 150 6.89 14.76 -14.98
N SER A 151 7.73 13.73 -15.04
CA SER A 151 8.29 13.09 -13.83
C SER A 151 9.18 14.07 -13.06
N VAL A 152 10.12 14.76 -13.74
CA VAL A 152 11.00 15.78 -13.13
C VAL A 152 10.18 16.93 -12.54
N LEU A 153 9.17 17.43 -13.25
CA LEU A 153 8.29 18.50 -12.75
C LEU A 153 7.50 18.07 -11.52
N ARG A 154 7.06 16.81 -11.47
CA ARG A 154 6.35 16.25 -10.32
C ARG A 154 7.29 16.10 -9.13
N PHE A 155 8.50 15.56 -9.33
CA PHE A 155 9.49 15.38 -8.27
C PHE A 155 10.05 16.71 -7.74
N PHE A 156 10.20 17.72 -8.58
CA PHE A 156 10.63 19.06 -8.17
C PHE A 156 9.72 19.67 -7.08
N LYS A 157 8.40 19.40 -7.12
CA LYS A 157 7.44 19.87 -6.12
C LYS A 157 7.62 19.25 -4.73
N PHE A 158 8.43 18.19 -4.61
CA PHE A 158 8.71 17.52 -3.34
C PHE A 158 10.07 17.90 -2.75
N LEU A 159 10.93 18.59 -3.52
CA LEU A 159 12.20 19.06 -3.00
C LEU A 159 11.99 20.12 -1.89
N PRO A 160 12.80 20.11 -0.82
CA PRO A 160 12.90 21.20 0.15
C PRO A 160 13.32 22.53 -0.51
N GLY A 161 13.00 23.66 0.13
CA GLY A 161 13.17 24.99 -0.46
C GLY A 161 14.60 25.32 -0.93
N GLU A 162 15.62 24.91 -0.17
CA GLU A 162 17.03 25.12 -0.54
C GLU A 162 17.46 24.24 -1.72
N GLU A 163 17.01 22.98 -1.74
CA GLU A 163 17.30 22.04 -2.84
C GLU A 163 16.60 22.46 -4.14
N ARG A 164 15.40 23.07 -4.06
CA ARG A 164 14.74 23.66 -5.24
C ARG A 164 15.55 24.80 -5.84
N LYS A 165 16.09 25.70 -5.00
CA LYS A 165 16.91 26.82 -5.47
C LYS A 165 18.18 26.32 -6.14
N ALA A 166 18.85 25.33 -5.53
CA ALA A 166 20.04 24.71 -6.10
C ALA A 166 19.74 24.04 -7.45
N PHE A 167 18.62 23.32 -7.54
CA PHE A 167 18.17 22.71 -8.79
C PHE A 167 17.91 23.76 -9.87
N LEU A 168 17.16 24.83 -9.55
CA LEU A 168 16.87 25.91 -10.50
C LEU A 168 18.14 26.64 -10.96
N HIS A 169 19.10 26.87 -10.07
CA HIS A 169 20.39 27.46 -10.42
C HIS A 169 21.13 26.59 -11.43
N HIS A 170 21.21 25.28 -11.18
CA HIS A 170 21.91 24.35 -12.05
C HIS A 170 21.26 24.21 -13.43
N VAL A 171 19.92 24.28 -13.49
CA VAL A 171 19.17 24.29 -14.76
C VAL A 171 19.39 25.60 -15.51
N ALA A 172 19.40 26.75 -14.82
CA ALA A 172 19.63 28.06 -15.43
C ALA A 172 21.04 28.20 -16.01
N GLU A 173 22.06 27.70 -15.30
CA GLU A 173 23.45 27.66 -15.78
C GLU A 173 23.61 26.80 -17.04
N LYS A 174 22.90 25.68 -17.14
CA LYS A 174 22.95 24.79 -18.31
C LYS A 174 22.08 25.25 -19.49
N ALA A 175 21.19 26.22 -19.26
CA ALA A 175 20.31 26.78 -20.29
C ALA A 175 20.86 28.06 -20.95
N SER A 176 21.96 28.62 -20.43
CA SER A 176 22.75 29.70 -21.06
C SER A 176 23.88 29.11 -21.91
#